data_AF-A0A954R6S3-F1
#
_entry.id   AF-A0A954R6S3-F1
#
_cell.length_a   1.000
_cell.length_b   1.000
_cell.length_c   1.000
_cell.angle_alpha   90.00
_cell.angle_beta   90.00
_cell.angle_gamma   90.00
#
_symmetry.space_group_name_H-M   'P 1'
#
loop_
_entity.id
_entity.type
_entity.pdbx_description
1 polymer ?
#
loop_
_entity_poly.entity_id
_entity_poly.type
_entity_poly.pdbx_seq_one_letter_code
_entity_poly.pdbx_strand_id
1 'polypeptide(L)'
;MSIYDKSMGKEARASMEFAEDSRDTEWQHPSYSALLYQGNVKWDLLHPFPQQPVEDKKIGDEFLAKFQEFIEERFDADAVDRTGEIPDDVLKDLSGMGCFAMKIPK
;
A
#
# COMPACT_ATOMS: atom_id res chain seq x y z
N MET A 1 -23.56 -29.64 -1.90
CA MET A 1 -22.88 -30.17 -0.69
C MET A 1 -22.50 -28.98 0.17
N SER A 2 -22.76 -29.03 1.48
CA SER A 2 -22.26 -27.99 2.39
C SER A 2 -20.73 -28.02 2.35
N ILE A 3 -20.11 -26.91 1.95
CA ILE A 3 -18.65 -26.73 1.98
C ILE A 3 -18.11 -26.66 3.42
N TYR A 4 -19.01 -26.51 4.39
CA TYR A 4 -18.67 -26.39 5.81
C TYR A 4 -18.78 -27.74 6.52
N ASP A 5 -17.79 -28.03 7.36
CA ASP A 5 -17.85 -29.09 8.37
C ASP A 5 -19.09 -28.90 9.25
N LYS A 6 -19.81 -30.01 9.50
CA LYS A 6 -21.02 -30.04 10.32
C LYS A 6 -20.75 -29.77 11.79
N SER A 7 -19.51 -29.94 12.27
CA SER A 7 -19.12 -29.63 13.64
C SER A 7 -18.70 -28.17 13.86
N MET A 8 -18.73 -27.35 12.81
CA MET A 8 -18.24 -25.97 12.87
C MET A 8 -19.23 -25.05 13.58
N GLY A 9 -18.76 -24.34 14.59
CA GLY A 9 -19.55 -23.37 15.34
C GLY A 9 -20.02 -22.19 14.47
N LYS A 10 -21.15 -21.59 14.86
CA LYS A 10 -21.80 -20.48 14.13
C LYS A 10 -20.85 -19.30 13.87
N GLU A 11 -19.99 -18.97 14.83
CA GLU A 11 -19.03 -17.86 14.76
C GLU A 11 -17.86 -18.15 13.82
N ALA A 12 -17.33 -19.37 13.85
CA ALA A 12 -16.28 -19.81 12.93
C ALA A 12 -16.80 -19.80 11.48
N ARG A 13 -18.04 -20.25 11.28
CA ARG A 13 -18.69 -20.21 9.97
C ARG A 13 -18.89 -18.78 9.46
N ALA A 14 -19.41 -17.88 10.32
CA ALA A 14 -19.58 -16.47 9.97
C ALA A 14 -18.23 -15.79 9.64
N SER A 15 -17.16 -16.14 10.36
CA SER A 15 -15.81 -15.62 10.10
C SER A 15 -15.27 -16.09 8.74
N MET A 16 -15.51 -17.34 8.36
CA MET A 16 -15.10 -17.84 7.05
C MET A 16 -15.96 -17.30 5.92
N GLU A 17 -17.28 -17.19 6.11
CA GLU A 17 -18.17 -16.54 5.13
C GLU A 17 -17.72 -15.09 4.88
N PHE A 18 -17.40 -14.34 5.93
CA PHE A 18 -16.84 -12.99 5.82
C PHE A 18 -15.48 -12.95 5.09
N ALA A 19 -14.59 -13.91 5.36
CA ALA A 19 -13.30 -14.02 4.69
C ALA A 19 -13.44 -14.37 3.19
N GLU A 20 -14.37 -15.26 2.85
CA GLU A 20 -14.68 -15.64 1.46
C GLU A 20 -15.38 -14.51 0.71
N ASP A 21 -16.30 -13.77 1.34
CA ASP A 21 -16.95 -12.58 0.75
C ASP A 21 -15.95 -11.45 0.50
N SER A 22 -14.89 -11.36 1.31
CA SER A 22 -13.79 -10.41 1.14
C SER A 22 -12.76 -10.88 0.10
N ARG A 23 -12.89 -12.10 -0.45
CA ARG A 23 -11.98 -12.63 -1.45
C ARG A 23 -12.28 -11.99 -2.80
N ASP A 24 -11.27 -11.42 -3.43
CA ASP A 24 -11.39 -10.91 -4.80
C ASP A 24 -11.83 -12.03 -5.75
N THR A 25 -13.05 -11.90 -6.28
CA THR A 25 -13.64 -12.85 -7.23
C THR A 25 -13.22 -12.58 -8.66
N GLU A 26 -12.87 -11.33 -8.98
CA GLU A 26 -12.38 -10.90 -10.28
C GLU A 26 -10.98 -10.31 -10.18
N TRP A 27 -10.00 -11.01 -10.75
CA TRP A 27 -8.64 -10.49 -10.90
C TRP A 27 -8.60 -9.54 -12.09
N GLN A 28 -8.86 -8.25 -11.85
CA GLN A 28 -8.82 -7.22 -12.90
C GLN A 28 -7.42 -6.97 -13.46
N HIS A 29 -6.37 -7.35 -12.71
CA HIS A 29 -4.99 -7.22 -13.11
C HIS A 29 -4.32 -8.59 -13.17
N PRO A 30 -3.92 -9.07 -14.37
CA PRO A 30 -3.21 -10.33 -14.48
C PRO A 30 -1.83 -10.22 -13.80
N SER A 31 -1.50 -11.20 -12.96
CA SER A 31 -0.19 -11.30 -12.31
C SER A 31 0.80 -12.03 -13.20
N TYR A 32 1.94 -11.39 -13.49
CA TYR A 32 3.03 -12.02 -14.22
C TYR A 32 3.50 -13.32 -13.55
N SER A 33 3.76 -13.26 -12.24
CA SER A 33 4.25 -14.40 -11.47
C SER A 33 3.25 -15.56 -11.50
N ALA A 34 1.96 -15.28 -11.31
CA ALA A 34 0.93 -16.32 -11.32
C ALA A 34 0.84 -17.02 -12.69
N LEU A 35 0.91 -16.27 -13.79
CA LEU A 35 0.88 -16.81 -15.14
C LEU A 35 2.16 -17.60 -15.47
N LEU A 36 3.31 -17.12 -15.00
CA LEU A 36 4.58 -17.84 -15.14
C LEU A 36 4.52 -19.22 -14.49
N TYR A 37 3.97 -19.32 -13.26
CA TYR A 37 3.76 -20.61 -12.58
C TYR A 37 2.83 -21.56 -13.35
N GLN A 38 1.92 -21.01 -14.16
CA GLN A 38 1.01 -21.78 -15.02
C GLN A 38 1.63 -22.13 -16.38
N GLY A 39 2.90 -21.79 -16.61
CA GLY A 39 3.59 -22.01 -17.89
C GLY A 39 3.24 -20.99 -18.98
N ASN A 40 2.57 -19.88 -18.62
CA ASN A 40 2.22 -18.81 -19.53
C ASN A 40 3.11 -17.58 -19.30
N VAL A 41 4.09 -17.35 -20.19
CA VAL A 41 5.01 -16.22 -20.08
C VAL A 41 4.38 -14.98 -20.72
N LYS A 42 3.81 -14.11 -19.87
CA LYS A 42 3.16 -12.88 -20.30
C LYS A 42 4.09 -11.66 -20.17
N TRP A 43 5.03 -11.53 -21.12
CA TRP A 43 6.16 -10.58 -21.05
C TRP A 43 5.75 -9.09 -21.03
N ASP A 44 4.61 -8.75 -21.62
CA ASP A 44 4.02 -7.41 -21.66
C ASP A 44 3.67 -6.83 -20.27
N LEU A 45 3.58 -7.67 -19.24
CA LEU A 45 3.37 -7.21 -17.86
C LEU A 45 4.64 -6.68 -17.17
N LEU A 46 5.82 -6.97 -17.73
CA LEU A 46 7.11 -6.53 -17.16
C LEU A 46 7.87 -5.57 -18.06
N HIS A 47 7.71 -5.71 -19.38
CA HIS A 47 8.54 -5.01 -20.34
C HIS A 47 7.72 -4.36 -21.47
N PRO A 48 7.99 -3.09 -21.81
CA PRO A 48 8.96 -2.19 -21.16
C PRO A 48 8.52 -1.80 -19.74
N PHE A 49 9.46 -1.33 -18.92
CA PHE A 49 9.13 -0.88 -17.56
C PHE A 49 8.08 0.24 -17.63
N PRO A 50 6.98 0.14 -16.87
CA PRO A 50 5.88 1.09 -16.94
C PRO A 50 6.38 2.51 -16.64
N GLN A 51 5.98 3.46 -17.48
CA GLN A 51 6.30 4.87 -17.30
C GLN A 51 5.14 5.56 -16.60
N GLN A 52 5.45 6.37 -15.59
CA GLN A 52 4.47 7.21 -14.92
C GLN A 52 4.03 8.36 -15.85
N PRO A 53 2.75 8.79 -15.83
CA PRO A 53 2.32 10.02 -16.48
C PRO A 53 3.13 11.24 -16.01
N VAL A 54 3.41 12.17 -16.92
CA VAL A 54 4.24 13.36 -16.62
C VAL A 54 3.63 14.21 -15.51
N GLU A 55 2.29 14.38 -15.51
CA GLU A 55 1.58 15.15 -14.49
C GLU A 55 1.68 14.50 -13.11
N ASP A 56 1.50 13.18 -13.02
CA ASP A 56 1.63 12.44 -11.76
C ASP A 56 3.06 12.50 -11.23
N LYS A 57 4.05 12.37 -12.12
CA LYS A 57 5.47 12.51 -11.76
C LYS A 57 5.76 13.89 -11.20
N LYS A 58 5.26 14.95 -11.85
CA LYS A 58 5.45 16.33 -11.40
C LYS A 58 4.88 16.57 -10.00
N ILE A 59 3.67 16.06 -9.71
CA ILE A 59 3.07 16.15 -8.38
C ILE A 59 3.95 15.48 -7.33
N GLY A 60 4.48 14.29 -7.64
CA GLY A 60 5.40 13.56 -6.76
C GLY A 60 6.72 14.30 -6.54
N ASP A 61 7.33 14.80 -7.61
CA ASP A 61 8.61 15.53 -7.55
C ASP A 61 8.49 16.81 -6.71
N GLU A 62 7.41 17.58 -6.87
CA GLU A 62 7.15 18.80 -6.09
C GLU A 62 6.94 18.52 -4.59
N PHE A 63 6.29 17.41 -4.26
CA PHE A 63 6.11 16.97 -2.88
C PHE A 63 7.43 16.49 -2.27
N LEU A 64 8.17 15.64 -2.99
CA LEU A 64 9.44 15.07 -2.53
C LEU A 64 10.48 16.15 -2.25
N ALA A 65 10.55 17.20 -3.08
CA ALA A 65 11.45 18.32 -2.84
C ALA A 65 11.20 18.99 -1.47
N LYS A 66 9.93 19.28 -1.15
CA LYS A 66 9.54 19.88 0.14
C LYS A 66 9.76 18.93 1.31
N PHE A 67 9.42 17.65 1.13
CA PHE A 67 9.59 16.64 2.15
C PHE A 67 11.06 16.40 2.49
N GLN A 68 11.93 16.36 1.47
CA GLN A 68 13.36 16.18 1.66
C GLN A 68 13.97 17.35 2.45
N GLU A 69 13.68 18.59 2.06
CA GLU A 69 14.12 19.80 2.79
C GLU A 69 13.67 19.74 4.26
N PHE A 70 12.41 19.40 4.51
CA PHE A 70 11.90 19.25 5.86
C PHE A 70 12.64 18.18 6.67
N ILE A 71 12.80 16.97 6.13
CA ILE A 71 13.45 15.87 6.86
C ILE A 71 14.90 16.21 7.18
N GLU A 72 15.64 16.78 6.22
CA GLU A 72 17.03 17.18 6.42
C GLU A 72 17.19 18.26 7.51
N GLU A 73 16.23 19.18 7.64
CA GLU A 73 16.30 20.27 8.62
C GLU A 73 15.70 19.94 9.99
N ARG A 74 14.66 19.11 10.04
CA ARG A 74 13.78 18.98 11.21
C ARG A 74 13.74 17.58 11.83
N PHE A 75 14.31 16.56 11.18
CA PHE A 75 14.17 15.18 11.63
C PHE A 75 15.52 14.53 11.96
N ASP A 76 15.80 14.38 13.25
CA ASP A 76 16.94 13.59 13.74
C ASP A 76 16.52 12.12 13.92
N ALA A 77 16.85 11.30 12.93
CA ALA A 77 16.51 9.87 12.94
C ALA A 77 17.22 9.09 14.07
N ASP A 78 18.46 9.46 14.42
CA ASP A 78 19.23 8.80 15.48
C ASP A 78 18.65 9.11 16.86
N ALA A 79 18.12 10.32 17.06
CA ALA A 79 17.39 10.66 18.27
C ALA A 79 16.10 9.85 18.40
N VAL A 80 15.31 9.73 17.32
CA VAL A 80 14.07 8.95 17.31
C VAL A 80 14.31 7.47 17.57
N ASP A 81 15.35 6.87 16.98
CA ASP A 81 15.69 5.47 17.24
C ASP A 81 16.06 5.25 18.72
N ARG A 82 16.81 6.19 19.30
CA ARG A 82 17.23 6.14 20.71
C ARG A 82 16.07 6.33 21.69
N THR A 83 15.11 7.19 21.39
CA THR A 83 13.95 7.45 22.27
C THR A 83 12.80 6.50 22.01
N GLY A 84 12.69 5.94 20.81
CA GLY A 84 11.53 5.20 20.32
C GLY A 84 10.32 6.09 20.00
N GLU A 85 10.49 7.41 20.00
CA GLU A 85 9.39 8.38 19.85
C GLU A 85 9.72 9.45 18.81
N ILE A 86 8.76 9.73 17.92
CA ILE A 86 8.82 10.87 17.00
C ILE A 86 8.29 12.11 17.74
N PRO A 87 9.01 13.25 17.72
CA PRO A 87 8.55 14.47 18.36
C PRO A 87 7.18 14.95 17.86
N ASP A 88 6.33 15.44 18.77
CA ASP A 88 4.98 15.91 18.45
C ASP A 88 4.95 17.06 17.44
N ASP A 89 5.94 17.95 17.48
CA ASP A 89 6.06 19.06 16.53
C ASP A 89 6.37 18.54 15.12
N VAL A 90 7.24 17.55 14.99
CA VAL A 90 7.51 16.86 13.73
C VAL A 90 6.24 16.18 13.20
N LEU A 91 5.49 15.48 14.04
CA LEU A 91 4.22 14.86 13.64
C LEU A 91 3.21 15.90 13.16
N LYS A 92 3.13 17.06 13.82
CA LYS A 92 2.27 18.16 13.42
C LYS A 92 2.69 18.75 12.08
N ASP A 93 3.98 18.94 11.85
CA ASP A 93 4.52 19.44 10.59
C ASP A 93 4.25 18.46 9.44
N LEU A 94 4.47 17.15 9.66
CA LEU A 94 4.14 16.07 8.70
C LEU A 94 2.66 16.05 8.33
N SER A 95 1.78 16.26 9.32
CA SER A 95 0.34 16.40 9.12
C SER A 95 0.01 17.64 8.28
N GLY A 96 0.62 18.79 8.58
CA GLY A 96 0.47 20.02 7.82
C GLY A 96 0.91 19.91 6.36
N MET A 97 1.91 19.08 6.08
CA MET A 97 2.35 18.74 4.71
C MET A 97 1.45 17.73 3.99
N GLY A 98 0.46 17.15 4.67
CA GLY A 98 -0.46 16.18 4.09
C GLY A 98 0.08 14.75 4.00
N CYS A 99 1.16 14.42 4.73
CA CYS A 99 1.80 13.10 4.65
C CYS A 99 0.86 11.95 5.02
N PHE A 100 -0.11 12.20 5.91
CA PHE A 100 -1.08 11.21 6.37
C PHE A 100 -2.34 11.10 5.50
N ALA A 101 -2.43 11.87 4.40
CA ALA A 101 -3.62 11.96 3.54
C ALA A 101 -3.31 11.79 2.05
N MET A 102 -2.11 11.34 1.67
CA MET A 102 -1.64 11.35 0.26
C MET A 102 -2.55 10.61 -0.74
N LYS A 103 -3.24 9.55 -0.32
CA LYS A 103 -4.12 8.74 -1.18
C LYS A 103 -5.59 9.14 -1.12
N ILE A 104 -5.94 10.16 -0.33
CA ILE A 104 -7.31 10.67 -0.26
C ILE A 104 -7.55 11.52 -1.53
N PRO A 105 -8.62 11.26 -2.30
CA PRO A 105 -8.97 12.09 -3.46
C PRO A 105 -9.09 13.57 -3.07
N LYS A 106 -8.62 14.46 -3.96
CA LYS A 106 -8.81 15.91 -3.81
C LYS A 106 -10.27 16.30 -3.95
#